data_AF-S7P721-F1
#
_entry.id   AF-S7P721-F1
#
_cell.length_a   1.000
_cell.length_b   1.000
_cell.length_c   1.000
_cell.angle_alpha   90.00
_cell.angle_beta   90.00
_cell.angle_gamma   90.00
#
_symmetry.space_group_name_H-M   'P 1'
#
loop_
_entity.id
_entity.type
_entity.pdbx_description
1 polymer ?
#
loop_
_entity_poly.entity_id
_entity_poly.type
_entity_poly.pdbx_seq_one_letter_code
_entity_poly.pdbx_strand_id
1 'polypeptide(L)'
;MNSPEGPSFPLGLLSGGASPSCDEGFFPFVLERRDSFLGGGPGPQEPEDLALQLQQKEKDLLLAAELGKMLLERNEELQRQLETLSAQHSEREERLQQENHELRRGLAARGAEWEARAVELEGDVEALRAQLGEQRSEQQDSGRERAQALRELSEQNLRLSQQLAQASQTEQELQKELDGLRGQCQAQALARAELRTRLESLQGENQMLQSRRQDLEAQIRGLREEVEKGQGRLQATHEELLLLRRERREHSLEVTSGLECARSEAREALSTLRRLQRRVSELEEESRLQDADTSGASLQSELAHSLDSDQNQNQNADGHRDAPTTLSPETQEASSQQPSSQEESLEPPIKKASLSPGEILEEEMEVARLQDEVGADGHRDAPTTLSPETQEASSQQPSSQEESLEPPIKKASLSPGEILEEKEMEVARLQDEIELQQAEVQSLREELQRQKELREQEPEEALSCALSDRETAVNKALELSLELSRVSLERDSLSRELLRTIRQKVALTQELEAWQDDMQVVIGQQLRSQRQKELSAAGSAPSRPAPRFSLRGRPGHAGGFFSNLFRRT
;
A
#
# COMPACT_ATOMS: atom_id res chain seq x y z
N MET A 1 -39.63 -5.77 51.11
CA MET A 1 -39.41 -5.49 52.54
C MET A 1 -39.99 -4.12 52.85
N ASN A 2 -40.77 -4.04 53.93
CA ASN A 2 -41.12 -2.85 54.73
C ASN A 2 -41.88 -1.67 54.06
N SER A 3 -43.01 -1.32 54.67
CA SER A 3 -43.68 -0.01 54.57
C SER A 3 -42.90 1.07 55.37
N PRO A 4 -43.31 2.34 55.24
CA PRO A 4 -43.97 3.01 56.37
C PRO A 4 -45.33 3.60 55.92
N GLU A 5 -46.38 3.69 56.73
CA GLU A 5 -46.54 4.54 57.93
C GLU A 5 -46.29 6.04 57.66
N GLY A 6 -47.31 6.86 57.93
CA GLY A 6 -47.27 8.32 57.75
C GLY A 6 -47.60 9.07 59.06
N PRO A 7 -47.61 10.41 59.05
CA PRO A 7 -47.95 11.21 60.23
C PRO A 7 -49.40 11.72 60.20
N SER A 8 -50.09 11.61 61.34
CA SER A 8 -51.36 12.29 61.59
C SER A 8 -51.13 13.70 62.18
N PHE A 9 -52.05 14.64 61.91
CA PHE A 9 -52.05 15.98 62.49
C PHE A 9 -53.47 16.35 63.00
N PRO A 10 -53.58 17.26 64.00
CA PRO A 10 -54.70 17.24 64.96
C PRO A 10 -55.89 18.15 64.61
N LEU A 11 -56.97 17.99 65.39
CA LEU A 11 -58.15 18.87 65.39
C LEU A 11 -57.77 20.34 65.69
N GLY A 12 -58.23 21.25 64.84
CA GLY A 12 -58.32 22.68 65.14
C GLY A 12 -59.75 23.09 65.50
N LEU A 13 -59.99 23.41 66.77
CA LEU A 13 -61.27 23.98 67.22
C LEU A 13 -61.37 25.46 66.80
N LEU A 14 -62.39 25.81 66.00
CA LEU A 14 -62.86 27.19 65.88
C LEU A 14 -64.38 27.24 66.05
N SER A 15 -64.80 27.56 67.27
CA SER A 15 -66.15 28.00 67.59
C SER A 15 -66.24 29.52 67.37
N GLY A 16 -67.33 30.00 66.78
CA GLY A 16 -67.59 31.44 66.59
C GLY A 16 -68.58 31.72 65.47
N GLY A 17 -69.86 31.90 65.81
CA GLY A 17 -70.91 32.14 64.82
C GLY A 17 -72.34 32.04 65.36
N ALA A 18 -72.60 32.52 66.58
CA ALA A 18 -73.95 32.55 67.13
C ALA A 18 -74.72 33.78 66.64
N SER A 19 -75.79 33.57 65.88
CA SER A 19 -76.84 34.59 65.67
C SER A 19 -77.88 34.48 66.81
N PRO A 20 -78.39 35.61 67.33
CA PRO A 20 -79.30 35.58 68.47
C PRO A 20 -80.70 35.08 68.08
N SER A 21 -81.27 34.18 68.89
CA SER A 21 -82.70 33.89 68.88
C SER A 21 -83.48 35.04 69.50
N CYS A 22 -84.59 35.46 68.88
CA CYS A 22 -85.51 36.42 69.48
C CYS A 22 -86.23 35.78 70.68
N ASP A 23 -85.78 36.11 71.88
CA ASP A 23 -86.43 35.76 73.15
C ASP A 23 -87.08 37.04 73.71
N GLU A 24 -88.23 37.43 73.14
CA GLU A 24 -88.95 38.62 73.60
C GLU A 24 -89.65 38.36 74.94
N GLY A 25 -89.38 39.24 75.90
CA GLY A 25 -89.72 39.02 77.30
C GLY A 25 -91.21 38.80 77.56
N PHE A 26 -91.54 37.63 78.10
CA PHE A 26 -92.83 37.33 78.71
C PHE A 26 -93.12 38.30 79.86
N PHE A 27 -93.89 39.36 79.61
CA PHE A 27 -94.37 40.30 80.63
C PHE A 27 -95.77 39.89 81.12
N PRO A 28 -95.90 39.20 82.28
CA PRO A 28 -97.20 38.91 82.86
C PRO A 28 -97.78 40.20 83.45
N PHE A 29 -98.73 40.81 82.76
CA PHE A 29 -99.61 41.82 83.38
C PHE A 29 -100.47 41.14 84.45
N VAL A 30 -99.99 41.19 85.69
CA VAL A 30 -100.75 40.76 86.88
C VAL A 30 -101.99 41.63 86.96
N LEU A 31 -103.15 41.03 86.67
CA LEU A 31 -104.43 41.70 86.76
C LEU A 31 -104.82 41.86 88.25
N GLU A 32 -104.27 42.89 88.91
CA GLU A 32 -104.50 43.18 90.33
C GLU A 32 -105.98 43.54 90.56
N ARG A 33 -106.78 42.51 90.82
CA ARG A 33 -108.22 42.56 91.10
C ARG A 33 -108.48 43.34 92.40
N ARG A 34 -108.59 44.66 92.30
CA ARG A 34 -109.04 45.53 93.39
C ARG A 34 -110.56 45.48 93.56
N ASP A 35 -111.05 44.33 94.03
CA ASP A 35 -112.38 44.20 94.60
C ASP A 35 -112.46 44.99 95.93
N SER A 36 -112.66 46.32 95.87
CA SER A 36 -113.20 47.13 96.98
C SER A 36 -113.39 48.60 96.58
N PHE A 37 -114.65 49.03 96.41
CA PHE A 37 -115.19 50.07 97.30
C PHE A 37 -116.71 49.90 97.43
N LEU A 38 -117.16 49.74 98.67
CA LEU A 38 -118.57 49.63 99.03
C LEU A 38 -119.18 51.01 99.28
N GLY A 39 -120.47 51.16 98.96
CA GLY A 39 -121.33 52.20 99.51
C GLY A 39 -121.25 53.55 98.79
N GLY A 40 -122.41 54.06 98.37
CA GLY A 40 -122.49 55.36 97.68
C GLY A 40 -123.58 55.48 96.62
N GLY A 41 -124.69 54.72 96.72
CA GLY A 41 -125.86 55.01 95.91
C GLY A 41 -126.46 56.35 96.34
N PRO A 42 -126.66 57.32 95.43
CA PRO A 42 -127.51 58.47 95.71
C PRO A 42 -128.91 58.02 96.08
N GLY A 43 -129.61 58.82 96.89
CA GLY A 43 -131.07 58.66 97.07
C GLY A 43 -131.82 58.85 95.75
N PRO A 44 -133.16 58.68 95.73
CA PRO A 44 -133.95 58.73 94.50
C PRO A 44 -133.78 60.08 93.79
N GLN A 45 -132.91 60.10 92.78
CA GLN A 45 -132.82 61.20 91.82
C GLN A 45 -134.10 61.22 90.99
N GLU A 46 -134.64 62.40 90.77
CA GLU A 46 -135.83 62.57 89.94
C GLU A 46 -135.51 62.13 88.51
N PRO A 47 -136.47 61.57 87.75
CA PRO A 47 -136.19 60.94 86.46
C PRO A 47 -135.58 61.92 85.43
N GLU A 48 -135.76 63.22 85.63
CA GLU A 48 -135.21 64.29 84.79
C GLU A 48 -133.70 64.50 85.04
N ASP A 49 -133.24 64.49 86.30
CA ASP A 49 -131.80 64.57 86.64
C ASP A 49 -131.04 63.31 86.20
N LEU A 50 -131.66 62.14 86.31
CA LEU A 50 -131.14 60.90 85.75
C LEU A 50 -131.06 60.98 84.22
N ALA A 51 -132.10 61.49 83.55
CA ALA A 51 -132.08 61.66 82.10
C ALA A 51 -130.99 62.66 81.64
N LEU A 52 -130.77 63.76 82.37
CA LEU A 52 -129.70 64.72 82.05
C LEU A 52 -128.30 64.13 82.26
N GLN A 53 -128.08 63.37 83.32
CA GLN A 53 -126.81 62.66 83.55
C GLN A 53 -126.58 61.55 82.51
N LEU A 54 -127.63 60.80 82.15
CA LEU A 54 -127.58 59.82 81.07
C LEU A 54 -127.23 60.49 79.73
N GLN A 55 -127.88 61.61 79.37
CA GLN A 55 -127.54 62.37 78.16
C GLN A 55 -126.12 62.93 78.15
N GLN A 56 -125.56 63.28 79.31
CA GLN A 56 -124.14 63.65 79.42
C GLN A 56 -123.24 62.44 79.18
N LYS A 57 -123.56 61.28 79.76
CA LYS A 57 -122.80 60.04 79.55
C LYS A 57 -122.95 59.49 78.13
N GLU A 58 -124.10 59.65 77.49
CA GLU A 58 -124.31 59.35 76.06
C GLU A 58 -123.40 60.21 75.18
N LYS A 59 -123.28 61.52 75.47
CA LYS A 59 -122.34 62.42 74.76
C LYS A 59 -120.89 62.05 75.01
N ASP A 60 -120.51 61.76 76.26
CA ASP A 60 -119.16 61.30 76.60
C ASP A 60 -118.81 59.97 75.88
N LEU A 61 -119.77 59.04 75.81
CA LEU A 61 -119.61 57.75 75.12
C LEU A 61 -119.54 57.92 73.60
N LEU A 62 -120.32 58.84 73.01
CA LEU A 62 -120.22 59.18 71.59
C LEU A 62 -118.86 59.81 71.26
N LEU A 63 -118.39 60.77 72.05
CA LEU A 63 -117.06 61.38 71.87
C LEU A 63 -115.93 60.35 72.08
N ALA A 64 -116.07 59.42 73.03
CA ALA A 64 -115.13 58.32 73.22
C ALA A 64 -115.15 57.32 72.05
N ALA A 65 -116.32 57.07 71.45
CA ALA A 65 -116.45 56.24 70.26
C ALA A 65 -115.91 56.93 68.99
N GLU A 66 -116.08 58.24 68.86
CA GLU A 66 -115.49 59.06 67.79
C GLU A 66 -113.96 59.09 67.90
N LEU A 67 -113.41 59.34 69.10
CA LEU A 67 -111.97 59.26 69.36
C LEU A 67 -111.44 57.83 69.15
N GLY A 68 -112.18 56.81 69.59
CA GLY A 68 -111.86 55.40 69.34
C GLY A 68 -111.83 55.08 67.83
N LYS A 69 -112.78 55.61 67.06
CA LYS A 69 -112.83 55.46 65.60
C LYS A 69 -111.65 56.17 64.92
N MET A 70 -111.33 57.41 65.32
CA MET A 70 -110.14 58.12 64.81
C MET A 70 -108.83 57.39 65.14
N LEU A 71 -108.73 56.79 66.33
CA LEU A 71 -107.58 55.97 66.73
C LEU A 71 -107.52 54.64 65.97
N LEU A 72 -108.67 54.01 65.66
CA LEU A 72 -108.72 52.83 64.81
C LEU A 72 -108.30 53.17 63.38
N GLU A 73 -108.88 54.20 62.77
CA GLU A 73 -108.51 54.69 61.43
C GLU A 73 -107.01 55.02 61.34
N ARG A 74 -106.46 55.71 62.34
CA ARG A 74 -105.02 56.00 62.39
C ARG A 74 -104.15 54.75 62.61
N ASN A 75 -104.63 53.75 63.36
CA ASN A 75 -103.95 52.47 63.48
C ASN A 75 -104.01 51.65 62.18
N GLU A 76 -105.12 51.68 61.45
CA GLU A 76 -105.23 51.04 60.13
C GLU A 76 -104.34 51.74 59.09
N GLU A 77 -104.23 53.07 59.12
CA GLU A 77 -103.24 53.81 58.31
C GLU A 77 -101.80 53.38 58.64
N LEU A 78 -101.48 53.24 59.94
CA LEU A 78 -100.17 52.76 60.38
C LEU A 78 -99.92 51.29 59.97
N GLN A 79 -100.94 50.42 60.02
CA GLN A 79 -100.86 49.05 59.52
C GLN A 79 -100.59 49.03 58.02
N ARG A 80 -101.34 49.78 57.21
CA ARG A 80 -101.10 49.94 55.76
C ARG A 80 -99.70 50.50 55.46
N GLN A 81 -99.20 51.41 56.30
CA GLN A 81 -97.83 51.94 56.20
C GLN A 81 -96.77 50.86 56.53
N LEU A 82 -97.00 50.04 57.56
CA LEU A 82 -96.13 48.91 57.90
C LEU A 82 -96.17 47.79 56.83
N GLU A 83 -97.33 47.50 56.26
CA GLU A 83 -97.53 46.54 55.16
C GLU A 83 -96.83 46.99 53.87
N THR A 84 -96.98 48.26 53.48
CA THR A 84 -96.28 48.80 52.30
C THR A 84 -94.77 48.89 52.50
N LEU A 85 -94.29 49.14 53.73
CA LEU A 85 -92.87 49.07 54.04
C LEU A 85 -92.35 47.63 54.05
N SER A 86 -93.05 46.68 54.69
CA SER A 86 -92.63 45.28 54.74
C SER A 86 -92.58 44.63 53.36
N ALA A 87 -93.57 44.91 52.50
CA ALA A 87 -93.55 44.51 51.08
C ALA A 87 -92.35 45.11 50.32
N GLN A 88 -92.03 46.38 50.54
CA GLN A 88 -90.82 46.99 49.97
C GLN A 88 -89.51 46.39 50.54
N HIS A 89 -89.52 45.87 51.77
CA HIS A 89 -88.37 45.18 52.35
C HIS A 89 -88.22 43.78 51.74
N SER A 90 -89.29 42.98 51.63
CA SER A 90 -89.23 41.67 50.95
C SER A 90 -88.85 41.80 49.47
N GLU A 91 -89.38 42.79 48.74
CA GLU A 91 -88.93 43.08 47.36
C GLU A 91 -87.42 43.37 47.27
N ARG A 92 -86.85 44.09 48.25
CA ARG A 92 -85.40 44.39 48.28
C ARG A 92 -84.59 43.14 48.63
N GLU A 93 -85.07 42.33 49.56
CA GLU A 93 -84.45 41.06 49.93
C GLU A 93 -84.47 40.06 48.77
N GLU A 94 -85.58 39.94 48.04
CA GLU A 94 -85.68 39.10 46.83
C GLU A 94 -84.71 39.55 45.74
N ARG A 95 -84.61 40.86 45.46
CA ARG A 95 -83.63 41.42 44.51
C ARG A 95 -82.19 41.12 44.92
N LEU A 96 -81.85 41.35 46.19
CA LEU A 96 -80.52 41.05 46.73
C LEU A 96 -80.21 39.55 46.71
N GLN A 97 -81.21 38.68 46.93
CA GLN A 97 -81.06 37.23 46.79
C GLN A 97 -80.81 36.83 45.33
N GLN A 98 -81.57 37.40 44.38
CA GLN A 98 -81.40 37.18 42.94
C GLN A 98 -80.00 37.61 42.48
N GLU A 99 -79.59 38.85 42.78
CA GLU A 99 -78.23 39.36 42.52
C GLU A 99 -77.15 38.48 43.14
N ASN A 100 -77.34 38.01 44.38
CA ASN A 100 -76.37 37.14 45.05
C ASN A 100 -76.28 35.75 44.39
N HIS A 101 -77.41 35.18 43.94
CA HIS A 101 -77.43 33.93 43.19
C HIS A 101 -76.81 34.07 41.79
N GLU A 102 -77.02 35.21 41.11
CA GLU A 102 -76.40 35.51 39.82
C GLU A 102 -74.89 35.72 39.95
N LEU A 103 -74.43 36.48 40.96
CA LEU A 103 -73.02 36.66 41.27
C LEU A 103 -72.35 35.32 41.62
N ARG A 104 -72.99 34.47 42.44
CA ARG A 104 -72.50 33.11 42.74
C ARG A 104 -72.37 32.25 41.47
N ARG A 105 -73.38 32.27 40.57
CA ARG A 105 -73.33 31.57 39.28
C ARG A 105 -72.24 32.11 38.36
N GLY A 106 -72.09 33.44 38.26
CA GLY A 106 -71.07 34.09 37.44
C GLY A 106 -69.65 33.85 37.94
N LEU A 107 -69.45 33.78 39.27
CA LEU A 107 -68.17 33.38 39.87
C LEU A 107 -67.88 31.90 39.62
N ALA A 108 -68.87 31.00 39.75
CA ALA A 108 -68.70 29.58 39.46
C ALA A 108 -68.39 29.31 37.97
N ALA A 109 -69.08 29.99 37.06
CA ALA A 109 -68.83 29.87 35.62
C ALA A 109 -67.41 30.35 35.26
N ARG A 110 -66.98 31.50 35.78
CA ARG A 110 -65.61 31.99 35.61
C ARG A 110 -64.57 31.07 36.26
N GLY A 111 -64.90 30.44 37.39
CA GLY A 111 -64.08 29.41 38.02
C GLY A 111 -63.84 28.25 37.05
N ALA A 112 -64.92 27.67 36.52
CA ALA A 112 -64.84 26.60 35.53
C ALA A 112 -64.10 27.00 34.23
N GLU A 113 -64.22 28.25 33.77
CA GLU A 113 -63.41 28.76 32.65
C GLU A 113 -61.90 28.78 32.96
N TRP A 114 -61.51 29.14 34.19
CA TRP A 114 -60.10 29.15 34.60
C TRP A 114 -59.58 27.74 34.90
N GLU A 115 -60.41 26.87 35.46
CA GLU A 115 -60.09 25.44 35.65
C GLU A 115 -59.90 24.72 34.30
N ALA A 116 -60.77 24.99 33.31
CA ALA A 116 -60.60 24.48 31.95
C ALA A 116 -59.29 24.96 31.31
N ARG A 117 -58.99 26.27 31.38
CA ARG A 117 -57.72 26.83 30.88
C ARG A 117 -56.50 26.30 31.62
N ALA A 118 -56.62 25.96 32.91
CA ALA A 118 -55.54 25.32 33.66
C ALA A 118 -55.28 23.90 33.13
N VAL A 119 -56.32 23.09 32.93
CA VAL A 119 -56.20 21.74 32.37
C VAL A 119 -55.70 21.76 30.92
N GLU A 120 -56.12 22.73 30.10
CA GLU A 120 -55.58 22.96 28.74
C GLU A 120 -54.06 23.22 28.79
N LEU A 121 -53.61 24.14 29.65
CA LEU A 121 -52.18 24.48 29.78
C LEU A 121 -51.35 23.38 30.46
N GLU A 122 -51.93 22.60 31.36
CA GLU A 122 -51.30 21.40 31.92
C GLU A 122 -51.12 20.33 30.85
N GLY A 123 -52.13 20.11 30.00
CA GLY A 123 -52.05 19.23 28.82
C GLY A 123 -51.01 19.68 27.79
N ASP A 124 -50.94 20.97 27.46
CA ASP A 124 -49.90 21.55 26.60
C ASP A 124 -48.50 21.31 27.18
N VAL A 125 -48.33 21.52 28.50
CA VAL A 125 -47.06 21.29 29.19
C VAL A 125 -46.69 19.80 29.23
N GLU A 126 -47.64 18.89 29.34
CA GLU A 126 -47.39 17.44 29.24
C GLU A 126 -47.05 17.00 27.81
N ALA A 127 -47.75 17.53 26.79
CA ALA A 127 -47.43 17.27 25.39
C ALA A 127 -46.03 17.79 25.02
N LEU A 128 -45.66 19.00 25.45
CA LEU A 128 -44.31 19.54 25.26
C LEU A 128 -43.24 18.74 26.02
N ARG A 129 -43.54 18.20 27.20
CA ARG A 129 -42.65 17.27 27.92
C ARG A 129 -42.47 15.95 27.18
N ALA A 130 -43.52 15.41 26.57
CA ALA A 130 -43.47 14.20 25.76
C ALA A 130 -42.60 14.40 24.51
N GLN A 131 -42.85 15.46 23.73
CA GLN A 131 -42.05 15.84 22.55
C GLN A 131 -40.56 16.07 22.89
N LEU A 132 -40.27 16.73 24.02
CA LEU A 132 -38.90 16.87 24.52
C LEU A 132 -38.28 15.56 25.02
N GLY A 133 -39.09 14.55 25.36
CA GLY A 133 -38.66 13.18 25.62
C GLY A 133 -38.30 12.45 24.34
N GLU A 134 -39.23 12.46 23.37
CA GLU A 134 -39.10 11.83 22.04
C GLU A 134 -37.83 12.32 21.32
N GLN A 135 -37.65 13.64 21.21
CA GLN A 135 -36.45 14.26 20.61
C GLN A 135 -35.15 13.88 21.34
N ARG A 136 -35.20 13.59 22.64
CA ARG A 136 -34.03 13.13 23.41
C ARG A 136 -33.73 11.65 23.20
N SER A 137 -34.72 10.81 22.95
CA SER A 137 -34.50 9.44 22.45
C SER A 137 -33.90 9.48 21.04
N GLU A 138 -34.51 10.22 20.10
CA GLU A 138 -34.00 10.35 18.72
C GLU A 138 -32.54 10.86 18.67
N GLN A 139 -32.17 11.83 19.53
CA GLN A 139 -30.79 12.31 19.66
C GLN A 139 -29.85 11.26 20.27
N GLN A 140 -30.33 10.43 21.20
CA GLN A 140 -29.54 9.32 21.76
C GLN A 140 -29.39 8.17 20.78
N ASP A 141 -30.45 7.80 20.06
CA ASP A 141 -30.47 6.67 19.13
C ASP A 141 -29.69 6.99 17.86
N SER A 142 -29.91 8.15 17.24
CA SER A 142 -29.00 8.64 16.19
C SER A 142 -27.58 8.89 16.71
N GLY A 143 -27.38 9.08 18.01
CA GLY A 143 -26.06 9.08 18.65
C GLY A 143 -25.42 7.68 18.71
N ARG A 144 -26.21 6.66 19.02
CA ARG A 144 -25.82 5.24 19.04
C ARG A 144 -25.49 4.73 17.63
N GLU A 145 -26.33 5.05 16.65
CA GLU A 145 -26.14 4.72 15.23
C GLU A 145 -24.84 5.34 14.69
N ARG A 146 -24.61 6.64 14.91
CA ARG A 146 -23.34 7.30 14.55
C ARG A 146 -22.14 6.62 15.23
N ALA A 147 -22.28 6.21 16.50
CA ALA A 147 -21.22 5.50 17.21
C ALA A 147 -21.01 4.04 16.75
N GLN A 148 -22.04 3.39 16.19
CA GLN A 148 -21.93 2.07 15.54
C GLN A 148 -21.23 2.19 14.19
N ALA A 149 -21.70 3.08 13.31
CA ALA A 149 -21.07 3.34 12.01
C ALA A 149 -19.59 3.77 12.15
N LEU A 150 -19.25 4.59 13.15
CA LEU A 150 -17.85 4.95 13.43
C LEU A 150 -17.00 3.76 13.91
N ARG A 151 -17.57 2.79 14.65
CA ARG A 151 -16.86 1.55 15.01
C ARG A 151 -16.64 0.68 13.79
N GLU A 152 -17.68 0.45 13.00
CA GLU A 152 -17.61 -0.35 11.76
C GLU A 152 -16.57 0.22 10.78
N LEU A 153 -16.57 1.54 10.57
CA LEU A 153 -15.54 2.22 9.78
C LEU A 153 -14.14 2.09 10.41
N SER A 154 -14.01 2.16 11.74
CA SER A 154 -12.70 1.96 12.41
C SER A 154 -12.19 0.52 12.29
N GLU A 155 -13.08 -0.49 12.35
CA GLU A 155 -12.74 -1.90 12.14
C GLU A 155 -12.37 -2.17 10.68
N GLN A 156 -13.08 -1.58 9.72
CA GLN A 156 -12.74 -1.66 8.30
C GLN A 156 -11.36 -1.04 8.04
N ASN A 157 -11.07 0.15 8.58
CA ASN A 157 -9.75 0.77 8.47
C ASN A 157 -8.65 -0.07 9.14
N LEU A 158 -8.94 -0.71 10.28
CA LEU A 158 -8.01 -1.62 10.95
C LEU A 158 -7.71 -2.86 10.08
N ARG A 159 -8.75 -3.51 9.54
CA ARG A 159 -8.63 -4.68 8.65
C ARG A 159 -7.84 -4.35 7.37
N LEU A 160 -8.14 -3.21 6.73
CA LEU A 160 -7.40 -2.74 5.56
C LEU A 160 -5.93 -2.42 5.91
N SER A 161 -5.67 -1.81 7.06
CA SER A 161 -4.29 -1.54 7.53
C SER A 161 -3.52 -2.83 7.80
N GLN A 162 -4.17 -3.86 8.35
CA GLN A 162 -3.58 -5.20 8.55
C GLN A 162 -3.29 -5.89 7.22
N GLN A 163 -4.21 -5.82 6.25
CA GLN A 163 -4.01 -6.37 4.90
C GLN A 163 -2.87 -5.67 4.15
N LEU A 164 -2.74 -4.34 4.25
CA LEU A 164 -1.61 -3.59 3.69
C LEU A 164 -0.27 -3.93 4.40
N ALA A 165 -0.29 -4.19 5.71
CA ALA A 165 0.89 -4.66 6.42
C ALA A 165 1.30 -6.08 6.00
N GLN A 166 0.34 -6.99 5.81
CA GLN A 166 0.59 -8.34 5.29
C GLN A 166 1.11 -8.31 3.86
N ALA A 167 0.53 -7.49 2.99
CA ALA A 167 0.99 -7.31 1.60
C ALA A 167 2.40 -6.73 1.52
N SER A 168 2.76 -5.78 2.39
CA SER A 168 4.13 -5.23 2.42
C SER A 168 5.15 -6.19 3.07
N GLN A 169 4.72 -7.12 3.93
CA GLN A 169 5.55 -8.23 4.42
C GLN A 169 5.86 -9.23 3.31
N THR A 170 4.84 -9.71 2.58
CA THR A 170 5.06 -10.65 1.46
C THR A 170 5.80 -10.00 0.29
N GLU A 171 5.61 -8.71 0.03
CA GLU A 171 6.44 -7.97 -0.92
C GLU A 171 7.91 -7.94 -0.48
N GLN A 172 8.20 -7.67 0.80
CA GLN A 172 9.57 -7.71 1.33
C GLN A 172 10.20 -9.12 1.32
N GLU A 173 9.39 -10.18 1.42
CA GLU A 173 9.85 -11.56 1.28
C GLU A 173 10.21 -11.86 -0.18
N LEU A 174 9.32 -11.57 -1.12
CA LEU A 174 9.56 -11.71 -2.55
C LEU A 174 10.74 -10.83 -3.04
N GLN A 175 10.93 -9.64 -2.48
CA GLN A 175 12.10 -8.79 -2.77
C GLN A 175 13.41 -9.49 -2.34
N LYS A 176 13.46 -10.10 -1.15
CA LYS A 176 14.64 -10.87 -0.68
C LYS A 176 14.90 -12.10 -1.56
N GLU A 177 13.85 -12.79 -1.99
CA GLU A 177 13.97 -13.92 -2.93
C GLU A 177 14.51 -13.46 -4.29
N LEU A 178 13.97 -12.36 -4.84
CA LEU A 178 14.46 -11.77 -6.09
C LEU A 178 15.92 -11.32 -6.01
N ASP A 179 16.35 -10.71 -4.90
CA ASP A 179 17.75 -10.33 -4.69
C ASP A 179 18.66 -11.54 -4.44
N GLY A 180 18.16 -12.59 -3.79
CA GLY A 180 18.83 -13.89 -3.71
C GLY A 180 19.05 -14.53 -5.09
N LEU A 181 18.01 -14.57 -5.92
CA LEU A 181 18.08 -15.07 -7.30
C LEU A 181 18.98 -14.20 -8.18
N ARG A 182 18.94 -12.87 -8.04
CA ARG A 182 19.89 -11.95 -8.71
C ARG A 182 21.33 -12.26 -8.30
N GLY A 183 21.58 -12.47 -7.00
CA GLY A 183 22.89 -12.87 -6.48
C GLY A 183 23.37 -14.21 -7.05
N GLN A 184 22.49 -15.21 -7.12
CA GLN A 184 22.78 -16.49 -7.77
C GLN A 184 23.11 -16.33 -9.27
N CYS A 185 22.33 -15.54 -10.01
CA CYS A 185 22.61 -15.25 -11.42
C CYS A 185 23.94 -14.52 -11.62
N GLN A 186 24.29 -13.58 -10.74
CA GLN A 186 25.58 -12.89 -10.75
C GLN A 186 26.73 -13.84 -10.44
N ALA A 187 26.62 -14.69 -9.41
CA ALA A 187 27.61 -15.71 -9.08
C ALA A 187 27.82 -16.71 -10.22
N GLN A 188 26.73 -17.17 -10.87
CA GLN A 188 26.83 -18.01 -12.07
C GLN A 188 27.47 -17.28 -13.25
N ALA A 189 27.22 -15.97 -13.43
CA ALA A 189 27.85 -15.19 -14.48
C ALA A 189 29.36 -15.03 -14.26
N LEU A 190 29.80 -14.80 -13.01
CA LEU A 190 31.21 -14.75 -12.62
C LEU A 190 31.89 -16.11 -12.80
N ALA A 191 31.29 -17.21 -12.31
CA ALA A 191 31.81 -18.55 -12.50
C ALA A 191 31.91 -18.94 -14.00
N ARG A 192 30.94 -18.53 -14.83
CA ARG A 192 31.01 -18.69 -16.28
C ARG A 192 32.10 -17.82 -16.93
N ALA A 193 32.40 -16.64 -16.38
CA ALA A 193 33.52 -15.81 -16.84
C ALA A 193 34.87 -16.44 -16.48
N GLU A 194 35.05 -16.96 -15.26
CA GLU A 194 36.25 -17.72 -14.88
C GLU A 194 36.47 -18.96 -15.75
N LEU A 195 35.40 -19.71 -16.06
CA LEU A 195 35.51 -20.87 -16.95
C LEU A 195 35.88 -20.47 -18.38
N ARG A 196 35.44 -19.30 -18.86
CA ARG A 196 35.87 -18.77 -20.17
C ARG A 196 37.34 -18.41 -20.17
N THR A 197 37.85 -17.68 -19.19
CA THR A 197 39.28 -17.31 -19.16
C THR A 197 40.20 -18.52 -19.01
N ARG A 198 39.78 -19.56 -18.27
CA ARG A 198 40.48 -20.87 -18.21
C ARG A 198 40.44 -21.63 -19.56
N LEU A 199 39.34 -21.53 -20.32
CA LEU A 199 39.26 -22.11 -21.67
C LEU A 199 40.14 -21.33 -22.66
N GLU A 200 40.16 -20.00 -22.57
CA GLU A 200 40.99 -19.11 -23.39
C GLU A 200 42.48 -19.37 -23.15
N SER A 201 42.92 -19.54 -21.89
CA SER A 201 44.32 -19.89 -21.58
C SER A 201 44.70 -21.27 -22.12
N LEU A 202 43.85 -22.29 -21.93
CA LEU A 202 44.08 -23.64 -22.47
C LEU A 202 44.05 -23.67 -24.01
N GLN A 203 43.25 -22.82 -24.66
CA GLN A 203 43.26 -22.65 -26.11
C GLN A 203 44.57 -22.02 -26.58
N GLY A 204 45.08 -20.99 -25.88
CA GLY A 204 46.38 -20.39 -26.15
C GLY A 204 47.53 -21.39 -26.00
N GLU A 205 47.56 -22.16 -24.90
CA GLU A 205 48.51 -23.25 -24.71
C GLU A 205 48.42 -24.31 -25.83
N ASN A 206 47.22 -24.69 -26.24
CA ASN A 206 47.04 -25.65 -27.32
C ASN A 206 47.54 -25.11 -28.67
N GLN A 207 47.31 -23.83 -28.97
CA GLN A 207 47.85 -23.17 -30.17
C GLN A 207 49.39 -23.12 -30.15
N MET A 208 50.00 -22.82 -29.00
CA MET A 208 51.46 -22.85 -28.82
C MET A 208 52.05 -24.26 -28.97
N LEU A 209 51.34 -25.30 -28.52
CA LEU A 209 51.73 -26.69 -28.75
C LEU A 209 51.52 -27.11 -30.22
N GLN A 210 50.49 -26.61 -30.89
CA GLN A 210 50.24 -26.87 -32.32
C GLN A 210 51.30 -26.23 -33.22
N SER A 211 51.66 -24.97 -33.00
CA SER A 211 52.75 -24.31 -33.76
C SER A 211 54.08 -25.01 -33.50
N ARG A 212 54.40 -25.34 -32.24
CA ARG A 212 55.60 -26.13 -31.91
C ARG A 212 55.61 -27.51 -32.57
N ARG A 213 54.44 -28.15 -32.73
CA ARG A 213 54.32 -29.42 -33.46
C ARG A 213 54.59 -29.21 -34.96
N GLN A 214 54.07 -28.13 -35.56
CA GLN A 214 54.32 -27.78 -36.96
C GLN A 214 55.80 -27.48 -37.23
N ASP A 215 56.50 -26.78 -36.33
CA ASP A 215 57.96 -26.56 -36.40
C ASP A 215 58.72 -27.89 -36.45
N LEU A 216 58.38 -28.81 -35.54
CA LEU A 216 59.02 -30.13 -35.43
C LEU A 216 58.68 -31.01 -36.64
N GLU A 217 57.45 -30.96 -37.15
CA GLU A 217 57.08 -31.60 -38.42
C GLU A 217 57.90 -31.04 -39.60
N ALA A 218 58.11 -29.72 -39.66
CA ALA A 218 58.92 -29.08 -40.70
C ALA A 218 60.41 -29.46 -40.59
N GLN A 219 60.97 -29.51 -39.39
CA GLN A 219 62.33 -30.02 -39.14
C GLN A 219 62.47 -31.49 -39.57
N ILE A 220 61.47 -32.34 -39.26
CA ILE A 220 61.44 -33.74 -39.70
C ILE A 220 61.32 -33.85 -41.22
N ARG A 221 60.59 -32.96 -41.90
CA ARG A 221 60.54 -32.90 -43.38
C ARG A 221 61.91 -32.52 -43.95
N GLY A 222 62.54 -31.46 -43.44
CA GLY A 222 63.88 -31.04 -43.88
C GLY A 222 64.94 -32.14 -43.72
N LEU A 223 64.97 -32.81 -42.56
CA LEU A 223 65.88 -33.94 -42.32
C LEU A 223 65.59 -35.14 -43.22
N ARG A 224 64.33 -35.40 -43.60
CA ARG A 224 64.00 -36.43 -44.61
C ARG A 224 64.50 -36.05 -45.98
N GLU A 225 64.28 -34.82 -46.41
CA GLU A 225 64.83 -34.33 -47.68
C GLU A 225 66.37 -34.39 -47.71
N GLU A 226 67.04 -34.08 -46.60
CA GLU A 226 68.50 -34.23 -46.49
C GLU A 226 68.95 -35.68 -46.60
N VAL A 227 68.22 -36.62 -45.98
CA VAL A 227 68.44 -38.06 -46.14
C VAL A 227 68.19 -38.51 -47.58
N GLU A 228 67.14 -38.02 -48.25
CA GLU A 228 66.83 -38.31 -49.66
C GLU A 228 67.90 -37.74 -50.61
N LYS A 229 68.33 -36.49 -50.39
CA LYS A 229 69.46 -35.85 -51.09
C LYS A 229 70.77 -36.64 -50.86
N GLY A 230 70.97 -37.17 -49.64
CA GLY A 230 72.07 -38.06 -49.30
C GLY A 230 72.01 -39.42 -50.01
N GLN A 231 70.82 -40.03 -50.07
CA GLN A 231 70.57 -41.28 -50.79
C GLN A 231 70.78 -41.12 -52.30
N GLY A 232 70.32 -40.02 -52.90
CA GLY A 232 70.57 -39.71 -54.32
C GLY A 232 72.05 -39.55 -54.65
N ARG A 233 72.83 -38.90 -53.77
CA ARG A 233 74.30 -38.83 -53.88
C ARG A 233 74.93 -40.23 -53.78
N LEU A 234 74.49 -41.06 -52.83
CA LEU A 234 74.97 -42.44 -52.69
C LEU A 234 74.62 -43.29 -53.93
N GLN A 235 73.44 -43.12 -54.51
CA GLN A 235 73.03 -43.78 -55.76
C GLN A 235 73.92 -43.37 -56.94
N ALA A 236 74.15 -42.07 -57.15
CA ALA A 236 75.06 -41.58 -58.19
C ALA A 236 76.48 -42.17 -58.04
N THR A 237 77.08 -42.11 -56.84
CA THR A 237 78.41 -42.73 -56.60
C THR A 237 78.39 -44.25 -56.73
N HIS A 238 77.26 -44.92 -56.54
CA HIS A 238 77.12 -46.35 -56.78
C HIS A 238 77.07 -46.67 -58.28
N GLU A 239 76.37 -45.86 -59.07
CA GLU A 239 76.33 -45.96 -60.53
C GLU A 239 77.71 -45.69 -61.15
N GLU A 240 78.41 -44.65 -60.71
CA GLU A 240 79.82 -44.39 -61.04
C GLU A 240 80.71 -45.61 -60.71
N LEU A 241 80.59 -46.16 -59.49
CA LEU A 241 81.32 -47.37 -59.11
C LEU A 241 80.93 -48.60 -59.94
N LEU A 242 79.71 -48.68 -60.47
CA LEU A 242 79.30 -49.75 -61.39
C LEU A 242 79.87 -49.54 -62.81
N LEU A 243 79.98 -48.31 -63.29
CA LEU A 243 80.63 -47.96 -64.56
C LEU A 243 82.13 -48.26 -64.50
N LEU A 244 82.85 -47.75 -63.49
CA LEU A 244 84.26 -48.05 -63.24
C LEU A 244 84.52 -49.57 -63.08
N ARG A 245 83.55 -50.33 -62.57
CA ARG A 245 83.60 -51.80 -62.50
C ARG A 245 83.31 -52.50 -63.83
N ARG A 246 82.59 -51.88 -64.78
CA ARG A 246 82.41 -52.37 -66.15
C ARG A 246 83.66 -52.10 -66.97
N GLU A 247 84.12 -50.86 -67.01
CA GLU A 247 85.37 -50.42 -67.65
C GLU A 247 86.56 -51.26 -67.19
N ARG A 248 86.73 -51.46 -65.87
CA ARG A 248 87.79 -52.33 -65.35
C ARG A 248 87.66 -53.79 -65.83
N ARG A 249 86.45 -54.33 -66.00
CA ARG A 249 86.24 -55.69 -66.54
C ARG A 249 86.52 -55.73 -68.04
N GLU A 250 86.09 -54.73 -68.79
CA GLU A 250 86.36 -54.57 -70.22
C GLU A 250 87.88 -54.48 -70.45
N HIS A 251 88.60 -53.62 -69.75
CA HIS A 251 90.08 -53.58 -69.78
C HIS A 251 90.74 -54.88 -69.30
N SER A 252 90.13 -55.60 -68.34
CA SER A 252 90.64 -56.92 -67.94
C SER A 252 90.45 -57.95 -69.06
N LEU A 253 89.33 -57.89 -69.79
CA LEU A 253 89.04 -58.74 -70.94
C LEU A 253 89.96 -58.40 -72.13
N GLU A 254 90.17 -57.13 -72.44
CA GLU A 254 91.13 -56.63 -73.45
C GLU A 254 92.56 -57.11 -73.16
N VAL A 255 93.00 -57.03 -71.90
CA VAL A 255 94.30 -57.56 -71.47
C VAL A 255 94.35 -59.08 -71.61
N THR A 256 93.28 -59.82 -71.27
CA THR A 256 93.28 -61.28 -71.45
C THR A 256 93.23 -61.70 -72.92
N SER A 257 92.46 -61.01 -73.77
CA SER A 257 92.38 -61.33 -75.21
C SER A 257 93.66 -60.95 -75.94
N GLY A 258 94.28 -59.81 -75.60
CA GLY A 258 95.62 -59.45 -76.09
C GLY A 258 96.69 -60.47 -75.67
N LEU A 259 96.64 -60.96 -74.42
CA LEU A 259 97.49 -62.06 -73.96
C LEU A 259 97.19 -63.39 -74.66
N GLU A 260 95.94 -63.65 -75.07
CA GLU A 260 95.57 -64.83 -75.85
C GLU A 260 96.01 -64.74 -77.30
N CYS A 261 95.90 -63.58 -77.95
CA CYS A 261 96.49 -63.30 -79.27
C CYS A 261 98.01 -63.49 -79.26
N ALA A 262 98.72 -62.88 -78.30
CA ALA A 262 100.16 -63.08 -78.14
C ALA A 262 100.52 -64.55 -77.85
N ARG A 263 99.63 -65.32 -77.19
CA ARG A 263 99.80 -66.77 -76.99
C ARG A 263 99.51 -67.59 -78.25
N SER A 264 98.56 -67.21 -79.11
CA SER A 264 98.36 -67.87 -80.42
C SER A 264 99.52 -67.56 -81.36
N GLU A 265 99.94 -66.31 -81.46
CA GLU A 265 101.14 -65.90 -82.22
C GLU A 265 102.38 -66.66 -81.74
N ALA A 266 102.61 -66.77 -80.43
CA ALA A 266 103.70 -67.58 -79.88
C ALA A 266 103.55 -69.09 -80.19
N ARG A 267 102.33 -69.63 -80.20
CA ARG A 267 102.06 -71.03 -80.61
C ARG A 267 102.31 -71.24 -82.11
N GLU A 268 102.03 -70.24 -82.95
CA GLU A 268 102.27 -70.26 -84.39
C GLU A 268 103.74 -70.06 -84.72
N ALA A 269 104.45 -69.19 -84.00
CA ALA A 269 105.91 -69.12 -84.02
C ALA A 269 106.54 -70.46 -83.62
N LEU A 270 106.02 -71.13 -82.58
CA LEU A 270 106.46 -72.47 -82.19
C LEU A 270 106.06 -73.58 -83.18
N SER A 271 104.92 -73.47 -83.87
CA SER A 271 104.50 -74.47 -84.87
C SER A 271 105.27 -74.32 -86.19
N THR A 272 105.56 -73.08 -86.59
CA THR A 272 106.45 -72.76 -87.72
C THR A 272 107.89 -73.13 -87.41
N LEU A 273 108.41 -72.84 -86.21
CA LEU A 273 109.71 -73.37 -85.75
C LEU A 273 109.75 -74.90 -85.80
N ARG A 274 108.70 -75.61 -85.35
CA ARG A 274 108.61 -77.08 -85.48
C ARG A 274 108.43 -77.58 -86.91
N ARG A 275 108.00 -76.73 -87.85
CA ARG A 275 107.97 -77.05 -89.30
C ARG A 275 109.34 -76.82 -89.93
N LEU A 276 110.03 -75.74 -89.54
CA LEU A 276 111.40 -75.44 -89.95
C LEU A 276 112.37 -76.49 -89.37
N GLN A 277 112.23 -76.90 -88.12
CA GLN A 277 113.01 -78.01 -87.55
C GLN A 277 112.80 -79.32 -88.30
N ARG A 278 111.56 -79.64 -88.72
CA ARG A 278 111.31 -80.80 -89.59
C ARG A 278 111.95 -80.64 -90.96
N ARG A 279 111.89 -79.44 -91.55
CA ARG A 279 112.58 -79.18 -92.82
C ARG A 279 114.11 -79.21 -92.69
N VAL A 280 114.66 -78.84 -91.53
CA VAL A 280 116.08 -79.00 -91.19
C VAL A 280 116.44 -80.46 -90.99
N SER A 281 115.64 -81.28 -90.30
CA SER A 281 115.89 -82.72 -90.20
C SER A 281 115.73 -83.45 -91.54
N GLU A 282 114.78 -83.02 -92.38
CA GLU A 282 114.67 -83.48 -93.78
C GLU A 282 115.95 -83.14 -94.56
N LEU A 283 116.48 -81.91 -94.44
CA LEU A 283 117.75 -81.50 -95.07
C LEU A 283 118.99 -82.21 -94.48
N GLU A 284 118.99 -82.53 -93.18
CA GLU A 284 120.04 -83.33 -92.54
C GLU A 284 119.99 -84.80 -92.97
N GLU A 285 118.82 -85.35 -93.29
CA GLU A 285 118.68 -86.69 -93.88
C GLU A 285 119.04 -86.68 -95.37
N GLU A 286 118.66 -85.64 -96.11
CA GLU A 286 119.06 -85.41 -97.51
C GLU A 286 120.59 -85.24 -97.64
N SER A 287 121.29 -84.62 -96.67
CA SER A 287 122.76 -84.50 -96.69
C SER A 287 123.44 -85.84 -96.34
N ARG A 288 122.98 -86.55 -95.32
CA ARG A 288 123.54 -87.85 -94.90
C ARG A 288 123.45 -88.94 -95.97
N LEU A 289 122.57 -88.77 -96.96
CA LEU A 289 122.47 -89.65 -98.14
C LEU A 289 123.41 -89.23 -99.29
N GLN A 290 123.94 -88.00 -99.29
CA GLN A 290 124.93 -87.52 -100.26
C GLN A 290 126.37 -87.73 -99.77
N ASP A 291 126.61 -87.73 -98.45
CA ASP A 291 127.93 -87.86 -97.82
C ASP A 291 128.60 -89.26 -97.97
N ALA A 292 127.95 -90.24 -98.60
CA ALA A 292 128.38 -91.64 -98.59
C ALA A 292 129.34 -92.07 -99.73
N ASP A 293 129.11 -91.63 -100.97
CA ASP A 293 129.63 -92.33 -102.17
C ASP A 293 130.99 -91.83 -102.72
N THR A 294 131.50 -90.67 -102.30
CA THR A 294 132.76 -90.08 -102.85
C THR A 294 133.68 -89.44 -101.79
N SER A 295 133.97 -90.16 -100.71
CA SER A 295 134.91 -89.71 -99.67
C SER A 295 136.37 -89.52 -100.16
N GLY A 296 136.79 -88.29 -100.48
CA GLY A 296 138.22 -87.92 -100.50
C GLY A 296 138.73 -86.94 -101.58
N ALA A 297 138.27 -85.69 -101.60
CA ALA A 297 138.87 -84.56 -102.35
C ALA A 297 138.40 -83.21 -101.73
N SER A 298 139.10 -82.07 -101.77
CA SER A 298 140.49 -81.73 -102.11
C SER A 298 140.91 -80.48 -101.30
N LEU A 299 142.21 -80.14 -101.28
CA LEU A 299 142.71 -78.83 -100.85
C LEU A 299 142.56 -77.77 -101.97
N GLN A 300 142.73 -76.48 -101.61
CA GLN A 300 142.70 -75.26 -102.47
C GLN A 300 141.26 -74.80 -102.86
N SER A 301 140.94 -73.51 -103.04
CA SER A 301 141.65 -72.23 -102.75
C SER A 301 140.69 -71.03 -102.86
N GLU A 302 141.10 -69.89 -102.29
CA GLU A 302 140.99 -68.48 -102.76
C GLU A 302 139.92 -67.97 -103.76
N LEU A 303 139.55 -66.69 -103.57
CA LEU A 303 138.66 -65.81 -104.38
C LEU A 303 137.16 -66.19 -104.36
N ALA A 304 136.16 -65.32 -104.11
CA ALA A 304 135.94 -63.86 -104.16
C ALA A 304 135.02 -63.42 -105.33
N HIS A 305 134.43 -62.21 -105.20
CA HIS A 305 133.41 -61.58 -106.06
C HIS A 305 131.99 -62.18 -105.88
N SER A 306 130.88 -61.44 -106.00
CA SER A 306 130.60 -60.02 -106.37
C SER A 306 129.12 -59.71 -106.06
N LEU A 307 128.60 -58.47 -105.97
CA LEU A 307 129.08 -57.08 -106.06
C LEU A 307 128.04 -56.16 -105.36
N ASP A 308 128.50 -55.06 -104.75
CA ASP A 308 127.95 -53.67 -104.61
C ASP A 308 126.41 -53.40 -104.52
N SER A 309 125.92 -52.30 -103.91
CA SER A 309 126.51 -50.98 -103.58
C SER A 309 126.17 -50.54 -102.13
N ASP A 310 126.86 -49.63 -101.43
CA ASP A 310 127.30 -48.24 -101.75
C ASP A 310 126.10 -47.27 -102.01
N GLN A 311 126.04 -46.02 -101.52
CA GLN A 311 126.93 -45.26 -100.62
C GLN A 311 126.23 -43.98 -100.05
N ASN A 312 126.85 -43.31 -99.06
CA ASN A 312 126.82 -41.87 -98.73
C ASN A 312 125.52 -41.03 -98.51
N GLN A 313 125.45 -40.46 -97.29
CA GLN A 313 125.37 -39.01 -96.93
C GLN A 313 124.45 -37.99 -97.66
N ASN A 314 123.96 -37.06 -96.81
CA ASN A 314 123.68 -35.62 -97.03
C ASN A 314 122.34 -35.12 -97.67
N GLN A 315 121.57 -34.45 -96.81
CA GLN A 315 121.05 -33.07 -96.96
C GLN A 315 119.79 -32.72 -97.83
N ASN A 316 118.85 -32.09 -97.12
CA ASN A 316 118.01 -30.92 -97.49
C ASN A 316 116.67 -31.06 -98.26
N ALA A 317 115.63 -30.54 -97.59
CA ALA A 317 114.53 -29.66 -98.06
C ALA A 317 113.31 -30.20 -98.86
N ASP A 318 112.13 -29.96 -98.27
CA ASP A 318 110.86 -29.40 -98.80
C ASP A 318 110.37 -29.67 -100.25
N GLY A 319 109.07 -29.99 -100.44
CA GLY A 319 108.52 -30.05 -101.81
C GLY A 319 107.06 -30.48 -102.14
N HIS A 320 106.06 -30.29 -101.26
CA HIS A 320 104.61 -30.06 -101.54
C HIS A 320 103.85 -30.65 -102.79
N ARG A 321 102.63 -31.20 -102.56
CA ARG A 321 101.46 -31.36 -103.50
C ARG A 321 101.54 -32.42 -104.63
N ASP A 322 100.43 -32.89 -105.25
CA ASP A 322 98.97 -32.61 -105.13
C ASP A 322 98.12 -33.93 -105.25
N ALA A 323 96.77 -33.86 -105.30
CA ALA A 323 95.81 -35.01 -105.28
C ALA A 323 95.46 -35.58 -106.71
N PRO A 324 94.26 -36.10 -107.14
CA PRO A 324 92.89 -36.14 -106.55
C PRO A 324 91.96 -37.38 -106.82
N THR A 325 90.70 -37.32 -106.31
CA THR A 325 89.45 -38.04 -106.72
C THR A 325 89.37 -39.57 -106.48
N THR A 326 88.22 -40.19 -106.15
CA THR A 326 86.76 -39.87 -106.21
C THR A 326 86.01 -40.30 -104.91
N LEU A 327 84.68 -40.28 -104.70
CA LEU A 327 83.52 -39.35 -104.91
C LEU A 327 82.35 -39.92 -104.01
N SER A 328 81.74 -39.18 -103.06
CA SER A 328 80.41 -38.51 -103.15
C SER A 328 79.16 -39.30 -102.66
N PRO A 329 78.01 -38.68 -102.31
CA PRO A 329 77.79 -37.31 -101.79
C PRO A 329 76.65 -37.10 -100.72
N GLU A 330 76.67 -35.94 -100.01
CA GLU A 330 75.55 -34.99 -99.69
C GLU A 330 74.29 -35.44 -98.85
N THR A 331 73.56 -34.62 -98.07
CA THR A 331 73.63 -33.16 -97.70
C THR A 331 72.82 -32.86 -96.42
N GLN A 332 73.29 -31.91 -95.56
CA GLN A 332 72.52 -30.91 -94.74
C GLN A 332 71.42 -31.40 -93.73
N GLU A 333 71.00 -30.67 -92.69
CA GLU A 333 71.32 -29.35 -92.11
C GLU A 333 71.00 -29.33 -90.57
N ALA A 334 71.48 -28.32 -89.81
CA ALA A 334 71.02 -27.90 -88.46
C ALA A 334 71.17 -28.90 -87.26
N SER A 335 71.28 -28.51 -85.98
CA SER A 335 71.66 -27.22 -85.33
C SER A 335 72.07 -27.43 -83.84
N SER A 336 72.91 -26.53 -83.31
CA SER A 336 72.97 -26.01 -81.92
C SER A 336 73.19 -26.92 -80.67
N GLN A 337 74.36 -26.70 -80.05
CA GLN A 337 74.57 -26.26 -78.63
C GLN A 337 74.60 -27.25 -77.45
N GLN A 338 75.83 -27.40 -76.92
CA GLN A 338 76.23 -27.45 -75.50
C GLN A 338 76.31 -25.98 -74.93
N PRO A 339 76.64 -25.68 -73.64
CA PRO A 339 76.91 -26.53 -72.46
C PRO A 339 76.34 -26.00 -71.10
N SER A 340 76.85 -26.60 -70.00
CA SER A 340 76.99 -26.18 -68.58
C SER A 340 76.85 -24.70 -68.15
N SER A 341 76.50 -24.46 -66.86
CA SER A 341 77.43 -23.94 -65.81
C SER A 341 76.74 -23.57 -64.47
N GLN A 342 77.54 -23.25 -63.43
CA GLN A 342 77.13 -22.83 -62.08
C GLN A 342 77.44 -21.33 -61.81
N GLU A 343 77.08 -20.87 -60.60
CA GLU A 343 77.66 -19.77 -59.80
C GLU A 343 77.12 -18.31 -59.89
N GLU A 344 76.58 -17.90 -58.72
CA GLU A 344 76.82 -16.66 -57.95
C GLU A 344 76.29 -15.24 -58.35
N SER A 345 76.05 -14.46 -57.27
CA SER A 345 76.10 -12.99 -57.14
C SER A 345 74.88 -12.08 -57.44
N LEU A 346 74.28 -11.62 -56.32
CA LEU A 346 73.94 -10.22 -55.97
C LEU A 346 72.63 -9.53 -56.45
N GLU A 347 72.23 -8.55 -55.63
CA GLU A 347 71.11 -7.58 -55.70
C GLU A 347 71.32 -6.50 -56.83
N PRO A 348 70.46 -5.44 -57.07
CA PRO A 348 69.44 -4.80 -56.20
C PRO A 348 68.15 -4.29 -56.95
N PRO A 349 67.61 -3.06 -56.71
CA PRO A 349 66.59 -2.71 -55.70
C PRO A 349 65.29 -2.11 -56.32
N ILE A 350 64.38 -1.52 -55.50
CA ILE A 350 63.83 -0.12 -55.64
C ILE A 350 62.60 0.18 -54.73
N LYS A 351 62.55 1.43 -54.19
CA LYS A 351 61.43 2.22 -53.57
C LYS A 351 61.05 2.09 -52.06
N LYS A 352 61.55 3.07 -51.29
CA LYS A 352 60.87 4.00 -50.31
C LYS A 352 60.21 3.38 -49.04
N ALA A 353 60.60 3.72 -47.78
CA ALA A 353 60.62 5.02 -47.05
C ALA A 353 59.21 5.47 -46.57
N SER A 354 58.91 5.89 -45.30
CA SER A 354 59.67 6.20 -44.06
C SER A 354 58.78 5.91 -42.80
N LEU A 355 59.24 5.62 -41.57
CA LEU A 355 59.61 6.55 -40.44
C LEU A 355 58.80 7.88 -40.40
N SER A 356 58.26 8.40 -39.26
CA SER A 356 58.14 7.96 -37.85
C SER A 356 57.01 8.80 -37.11
N PRO A 357 56.86 8.91 -35.76
CA PRO A 357 55.60 9.32 -35.10
C PRO A 357 55.54 10.77 -34.50
N GLY A 358 54.37 11.14 -33.95
CA GLY A 358 54.05 12.33 -33.12
C GLY A 358 52.52 12.44 -32.94
N GLU A 359 51.92 12.58 -31.74
CA GLU A 359 51.93 13.69 -30.75
C GLU A 359 50.83 14.76 -30.98
N ILE A 360 49.72 14.63 -30.22
CA ILE A 360 48.71 15.65 -29.87
C ILE A 360 48.21 15.24 -28.46
N LEU A 361 48.65 15.87 -27.37
CA LEU A 361 48.03 17.04 -26.69
C LEU A 361 46.54 16.81 -26.38
N GLU A 362 46.11 16.59 -25.13
CA GLU A 362 46.07 17.52 -23.99
C GLU A 362 45.21 18.77 -24.24
N GLU A 363 43.94 18.74 -23.81
CA GLU A 363 43.12 19.92 -23.54
C GLU A 363 42.04 19.59 -22.49
N GLU A 364 41.87 20.50 -21.51
CA GLU A 364 40.79 20.70 -20.52
C GLU A 364 40.25 19.48 -19.71
N MET A 365 40.36 19.34 -18.38
CA MET A 365 40.40 20.22 -17.18
C MET A 365 39.09 20.19 -16.36
N GLU A 366 39.28 19.99 -15.05
CA GLU A 366 38.38 19.97 -13.89
C GLU A 366 37.01 20.68 -13.94
N VAL A 367 35.98 19.97 -13.44
CA VAL A 367 34.98 20.55 -12.51
C VAL A 367 34.78 19.56 -11.34
N ALA A 368 34.64 20.07 -10.11
CA ALA A 368 34.51 19.26 -8.90
C ALA A 368 33.48 19.84 -7.91
N ARG A 369 33.09 19.04 -6.90
CA ARG A 369 32.13 19.34 -5.80
C ARG A 369 30.67 19.27 -6.29
N LEU A 370 29.66 18.92 -5.48
CA LEU A 370 29.48 18.93 -4.01
C LEU A 370 29.11 17.50 -3.51
N GLN A 371 29.69 17.00 -2.40
CA GLN A 371 29.16 17.02 -1.01
C GLN A 371 27.78 16.36 -0.81
N ASP A 372 27.44 15.78 0.35
CA ASP A 372 28.12 15.03 1.43
C ASP A 372 27.05 14.75 2.52
N GLU A 373 27.41 13.99 3.57
CA GLU A 373 26.60 13.75 4.80
C GLU A 373 25.35 12.84 4.59
N VAL A 374 24.92 11.97 5.51
CA VAL A 374 25.24 11.82 6.95
C VAL A 374 25.44 10.32 7.30
N GLY A 375 26.31 10.02 8.29
CA GLY A 375 26.08 8.90 9.22
C GLY A 375 26.89 7.61 8.99
N ALA A 376 28.05 7.53 9.63
CA ALA A 376 28.79 6.28 9.81
C ALA A 376 28.50 5.63 11.19
N ASP A 377 29.10 4.45 11.40
CA ASP A 377 29.30 3.73 12.68
C ASP A 377 28.14 2.91 13.28
N GLY A 378 27.87 1.77 12.63
CA GLY A 378 27.46 0.53 13.31
C GLY A 378 28.64 -0.45 13.35
N HIS A 379 29.05 -0.90 14.54
CA HIS A 379 30.29 -1.68 14.72
C HIS A 379 30.14 -3.17 14.34
N ARG A 380 31.31 -3.83 14.26
CA ARG A 380 31.56 -5.29 14.15
C ARG A 380 30.61 -6.17 15.01
N ASP A 381 30.40 -7.47 14.73
CA ASP A 381 31.38 -8.51 14.33
C ASP A 381 30.85 -9.59 13.36
N ALA A 382 31.80 -10.38 12.83
CA ALA A 382 31.60 -11.64 12.10
C ALA A 382 31.65 -12.84 13.08
N PRO A 383 31.59 -14.16 12.70
CA PRO A 383 31.73 -14.75 11.36
C PRO A 383 30.87 -16.03 11.07
N THR A 384 31.25 -16.77 10.01
CA THR A 384 31.14 -18.24 9.88
C THR A 384 29.84 -18.86 9.32
N THR A 385 29.83 -19.10 7.99
CA THR A 385 29.52 -20.35 7.23
C THR A 385 28.42 -21.34 7.73
N LEU A 386 27.59 -21.99 6.88
CA LEU A 386 27.82 -22.64 5.57
C LEU A 386 26.53 -22.71 4.70
N SER A 387 26.68 -22.95 3.38
CA SER A 387 25.67 -23.51 2.45
C SER A 387 25.50 -25.05 2.65
N PRO A 388 24.60 -25.83 1.96
CA PRO A 388 23.92 -25.69 0.64
C PRO A 388 22.37 -25.56 0.74
N GLU A 389 21.53 -25.29 -0.27
CA GLU A 389 21.52 -25.43 -1.76
C GLU A 389 20.79 -26.71 -2.30
N THR A 390 19.82 -26.54 -3.24
CA THR A 390 19.11 -27.57 -4.07
C THR A 390 18.16 -28.53 -3.31
N GLN A 391 16.82 -28.52 -3.42
CA GLN A 391 15.86 -28.72 -4.55
C GLN A 391 15.57 -30.19 -4.97
N GLU A 392 14.37 -30.39 -5.53
CA GLU A 392 13.83 -31.52 -6.31
C GLU A 392 13.20 -32.76 -5.61
N ALA A 393 11.88 -32.67 -5.45
CA ALA A 393 10.86 -33.56 -6.06
C ALA A 393 10.85 -35.11 -5.85
N SER A 394 9.74 -35.54 -5.23
CA SER A 394 8.84 -36.63 -5.68
C SER A 394 9.38 -38.06 -5.91
N SER A 395 8.98 -39.00 -5.04
CA SER A 395 8.46 -40.32 -5.45
C SER A 395 7.71 -41.06 -4.32
N GLN A 396 6.98 -42.12 -4.70
CA GLN A 396 5.89 -42.75 -3.95
C GLN A 396 6.30 -43.88 -3.00
N GLN A 397 5.44 -44.09 -1.99
CA GLN A 397 5.21 -45.32 -1.20
C GLN A 397 6.29 -45.82 -0.21
N PRO A 398 5.86 -46.46 0.91
CA PRO A 398 6.77 -47.00 1.91
C PRO A 398 7.22 -48.43 1.61
N SER A 399 8.50 -48.71 1.83
CA SER A 399 9.05 -50.08 1.92
C SER A 399 9.89 -50.24 3.19
N SER A 400 9.85 -51.46 3.74
CA SER A 400 10.38 -51.79 5.07
C SER A 400 11.90 -51.95 5.10
N GLN A 401 12.46 -51.83 6.31
CA GLN A 401 13.75 -52.39 6.76
C GLN A 401 15.04 -51.86 6.10
N GLU A 402 15.83 -51.14 6.90
CA GLU A 402 17.05 -51.77 7.41
C GLU A 402 17.37 -51.28 8.84
N GLU A 403 18.21 -52.02 9.57
CA GLU A 403 18.36 -51.96 11.02
C GLU A 403 19.83 -51.80 11.42
N SER A 404 20.18 -50.75 12.17
CA SER A 404 21.42 -50.73 12.97
C SER A 404 21.50 -49.63 14.03
N LEU A 405 21.67 -50.09 15.28
CA LEU A 405 22.48 -49.47 16.35
C LEU A 405 22.05 -48.11 16.95
N GLU A 406 20.99 -48.13 17.77
CA GLU A 406 20.97 -47.34 19.02
C GLU A 406 20.40 -48.17 20.20
N PRO A 407 20.71 -47.82 21.47
CA PRO A 407 20.64 -48.76 22.59
C PRO A 407 19.21 -48.99 23.15
N PRO A 408 18.96 -50.15 23.81
CA PRO A 408 17.64 -50.53 24.29
C PRO A 408 17.24 -49.77 25.57
N ILE A 409 16.76 -48.54 25.41
CA ILE A 409 15.81 -47.97 26.37
C ILE A 409 14.58 -48.88 26.33
N LYS A 410 14.21 -49.43 27.48
CA LYS A 410 13.12 -50.39 27.62
C LYS A 410 11.81 -49.73 27.19
N LYS A 411 11.36 -50.00 25.97
CA LYS A 411 9.94 -49.89 25.65
C LYS A 411 9.22 -50.83 26.61
N ALA A 412 8.54 -50.27 27.61
CA ALA A 412 7.48 -50.99 28.28
C ALA A 412 6.53 -51.48 27.20
N SER A 413 6.10 -52.74 27.27
CA SER A 413 5.07 -53.24 26.38
C SER A 413 3.80 -52.45 26.67
N LEU A 414 3.50 -51.46 25.81
CA LEU A 414 2.26 -50.69 25.89
C LEU A 414 1.10 -51.68 25.95
N SER A 415 0.18 -51.42 26.87
CA SER A 415 -1.05 -52.16 27.02
C SER A 415 -1.78 -52.19 25.68
N PRO A 416 -2.44 -53.30 25.30
CA PRO A 416 -3.34 -53.31 24.16
C PRO A 416 -4.40 -52.19 24.20
N GLY A 417 -4.73 -51.66 25.39
CA GLY A 417 -5.57 -50.47 25.54
C GLY A 417 -4.90 -49.17 25.09
N GLU A 418 -3.65 -48.92 25.46
CA GLU A 418 -2.91 -47.69 25.09
C GLU A 418 -2.76 -47.59 23.55
N ILE A 419 -2.53 -48.72 22.88
CA ILE A 419 -2.47 -48.80 21.41
C ILE A 419 -3.85 -48.56 20.77
N LEU A 420 -4.94 -48.97 21.43
CA LEU A 420 -6.30 -48.68 20.96
C LEU A 420 -6.64 -47.20 21.14
N GLU A 421 -6.29 -46.59 22.28
CA GLU A 421 -6.47 -45.15 22.52
C GLU A 421 -5.69 -44.29 21.51
N GLU A 422 -4.45 -44.67 21.17
CA GLU A 422 -3.68 -44.04 20.07
C GLU A 422 -4.40 -44.15 18.72
N LYS A 423 -5.03 -45.30 18.43
CA LYS A 423 -5.75 -45.52 17.17
C LYS A 423 -7.12 -44.83 17.14
N GLU A 424 -7.81 -44.72 18.27
CA GLU A 424 -9.04 -43.93 18.38
C GLU A 424 -8.76 -42.43 18.19
N MET A 425 -7.64 -41.91 18.74
CA MET A 425 -7.17 -40.54 18.46
C MET A 425 -6.77 -40.33 16.98
N GLU A 426 -6.15 -41.32 16.34
CA GLU A 426 -5.81 -41.25 14.91
C GLU A 426 -7.07 -41.27 14.03
N VAL A 427 -8.06 -42.11 14.35
CA VAL A 427 -9.37 -42.14 13.67
C VAL A 427 -10.12 -40.81 13.87
N ALA A 428 -10.11 -40.22 15.06
CA ALA A 428 -10.73 -38.92 15.30
C ALA A 428 -10.08 -37.81 14.44
N ARG A 429 -8.75 -37.74 14.38
CA ARG A 429 -8.04 -36.76 13.52
C ARG A 429 -8.37 -36.95 12.04
N LEU A 430 -8.46 -38.19 11.57
CA LEU A 430 -8.84 -38.47 10.18
C LEU A 430 -10.31 -38.15 9.90
N GLN A 431 -11.18 -38.21 10.92
CA GLN A 431 -12.57 -37.72 10.81
C GLN A 431 -12.61 -36.19 10.72
N ASP A 432 -11.91 -35.48 11.60
CA ASP A 432 -11.76 -34.01 11.56
C ASP A 432 -11.24 -33.53 10.19
N GLU A 433 -10.20 -34.19 9.67
CA GLU A 433 -9.60 -33.88 8.35
C GLU A 433 -10.59 -34.15 7.20
N ILE A 434 -11.37 -35.23 7.27
CA ILE A 434 -12.43 -35.54 6.30
C ILE A 434 -13.60 -34.54 6.38
N GLU A 435 -13.93 -34.00 7.55
CA GLU A 435 -14.94 -32.95 7.70
C GLU A 435 -14.46 -31.61 7.13
N LEU A 436 -13.19 -31.24 7.36
CA LEU A 436 -12.57 -30.06 6.75
C LEU A 436 -12.55 -30.16 5.22
N GLN A 437 -12.08 -31.29 4.66
CA GLN A 437 -12.09 -31.52 3.21
C GLN A 437 -13.53 -31.50 2.64
N GLN A 438 -14.54 -31.97 3.37
CA GLN A 438 -15.93 -31.86 2.96
C GLN A 438 -16.45 -30.42 2.98
N ALA A 439 -16.01 -29.59 3.92
CA ALA A 439 -16.37 -28.16 3.98
C ALA A 439 -15.71 -27.37 2.83
N GLU A 440 -14.44 -27.62 2.53
CA GLU A 440 -13.72 -27.03 1.39
C GLU A 440 -14.36 -27.43 0.04
N VAL A 441 -14.72 -28.70 -0.11
CA VAL A 441 -15.44 -29.18 -1.30
C VAL A 441 -16.85 -28.58 -1.40
N GLN A 442 -17.45 -28.11 -0.31
CA GLN A 442 -18.72 -27.38 -0.33
C GLN A 442 -18.52 -25.91 -0.72
N SER A 443 -17.58 -25.17 -0.11
CA SER A 443 -17.33 -23.77 -0.45
C SER A 443 -16.91 -23.62 -1.93
N LEU A 444 -16.03 -24.48 -2.43
CA LEU A 444 -15.61 -24.50 -3.84
C LEU A 444 -16.78 -24.82 -4.81
N ARG A 445 -17.79 -25.58 -4.37
CA ARG A 445 -19.01 -25.81 -5.18
C ARG A 445 -19.89 -24.56 -5.23
N GLU A 446 -20.07 -23.86 -4.11
CA GLU A 446 -20.82 -22.61 -4.07
C GLU A 446 -20.12 -21.51 -4.88
N GLU A 447 -18.80 -21.39 -4.79
CA GLU A 447 -18.00 -20.46 -5.60
C GLU A 447 -18.13 -20.78 -7.10
N LEU A 448 -18.13 -22.06 -7.47
CA LEU A 448 -18.35 -22.50 -8.85
C LEU A 448 -19.80 -22.28 -9.32
N GLN A 449 -20.78 -22.23 -8.41
CA GLN A 449 -22.15 -21.78 -8.71
C GLN A 449 -22.22 -20.27 -8.93
N ARG A 450 -21.65 -19.46 -8.01
CA ARG A 450 -21.53 -17.99 -8.17
C ARG A 450 -20.81 -17.61 -9.47
N GLN A 451 -19.76 -18.33 -9.84
CA GLN A 451 -19.04 -18.15 -11.12
C GLN A 451 -19.84 -18.59 -12.35
N LYS A 452 -20.85 -19.45 -12.22
CA LYS A 452 -21.79 -19.77 -13.32
C LYS A 452 -22.85 -18.70 -13.44
N GLU A 453 -23.46 -18.28 -12.32
CA GLU A 453 -24.42 -17.18 -12.29
C GLU A 453 -23.84 -15.91 -12.94
N LEU A 454 -22.59 -15.56 -12.62
CA LEU A 454 -21.85 -14.44 -13.23
C LEU A 454 -21.41 -14.65 -14.70
N ARG A 455 -21.62 -15.84 -15.28
CA ARG A 455 -21.38 -16.16 -16.70
C ARG A 455 -22.67 -16.41 -17.48
N GLU A 456 -23.75 -16.73 -16.78
CA GLU A 456 -25.11 -16.93 -17.30
C GLU A 456 -25.91 -15.61 -17.29
N GLN A 457 -25.56 -14.65 -16.44
CA GLN A 457 -25.93 -13.24 -16.59
C GLN A 457 -25.39 -12.69 -17.91
N GLU A 458 -26.27 -12.19 -18.78
CA GLU A 458 -25.84 -11.55 -20.02
C GLU A 458 -25.11 -10.22 -19.70
N PRO A 459 -23.96 -9.94 -20.33
CA PRO A 459 -23.19 -8.74 -20.01
C PRO A 459 -23.94 -7.44 -20.32
N GLU A 460 -24.89 -7.48 -21.26
CA GLU A 460 -25.76 -6.34 -21.57
C GLU A 460 -26.79 -6.08 -20.46
N GLU A 461 -27.34 -7.12 -19.81
CA GLU A 461 -28.22 -6.96 -18.65
C GLU A 461 -27.44 -6.43 -17.43
N ALA A 462 -26.26 -6.98 -17.15
CA ALA A 462 -25.41 -6.51 -16.05
C ALA A 462 -24.99 -5.03 -16.24
N LEU A 463 -24.66 -4.62 -17.47
CA LEU A 463 -24.39 -3.23 -17.81
C LEU A 463 -25.64 -2.34 -17.71
N SER A 464 -26.80 -2.83 -18.14
CA SER A 464 -28.08 -2.11 -18.05
C SER A 464 -28.47 -1.84 -16.59
N CYS A 465 -28.36 -2.84 -15.72
CA CYS A 465 -28.55 -2.69 -14.28
C CYS A 465 -27.58 -1.65 -13.69
N ALA A 466 -26.28 -1.78 -13.93
CA ALA A 466 -25.27 -0.84 -13.43
C ALA A 466 -25.45 0.61 -13.95
N LEU A 467 -25.96 0.78 -15.17
CA LEU A 467 -26.34 2.09 -15.71
C LEU A 467 -27.57 2.66 -15.02
N SER A 468 -28.61 1.87 -14.78
CA SER A 468 -29.81 2.33 -14.07
C SER A 468 -29.55 2.64 -12.58
N ASP A 469 -28.69 1.86 -11.91
CA ASP A 469 -28.21 2.17 -10.55
C ASP A 469 -27.45 3.51 -10.53
N ARG A 470 -26.57 3.73 -11.51
CA ARG A 470 -25.87 5.01 -11.69
C ARG A 470 -26.84 6.17 -11.95
N GLU A 471 -27.85 5.98 -12.80
CA GLU A 471 -28.84 7.02 -13.09
C GLU A 471 -29.69 7.36 -11.87
N THR A 472 -30.16 6.36 -11.11
CA THR A 472 -30.89 6.65 -9.86
C THR A 472 -30.00 7.29 -8.79
N ALA A 473 -28.71 6.94 -8.71
CA ALA A 473 -27.75 7.59 -7.82
C ALA A 473 -27.48 9.06 -8.23
N VAL A 474 -27.34 9.35 -9.53
CA VAL A 474 -27.18 10.71 -10.06
C VAL A 474 -28.44 11.55 -9.81
N ASN A 475 -29.64 11.00 -10.01
CA ASN A 475 -30.89 11.69 -9.74
C ASN A 475 -31.03 12.03 -8.24
N LYS A 476 -30.79 11.06 -7.34
CA LYS A 476 -30.77 11.29 -5.88
C LYS A 476 -29.74 12.35 -5.47
N ALA A 477 -28.54 12.34 -6.07
CA ALA A 477 -27.51 13.34 -5.81
C ALA A 477 -27.95 14.75 -6.28
N LEU A 478 -28.66 14.84 -7.41
CA LEU A 478 -29.22 16.10 -7.90
C LEU A 478 -30.36 16.61 -7.01
N GLU A 479 -31.28 15.73 -6.59
CA GLU A 479 -32.35 16.04 -5.62
C GLU A 479 -31.77 16.60 -4.32
N LEU A 480 -30.82 15.88 -3.70
CA LEU A 480 -30.13 16.32 -2.48
C LEU A 480 -29.38 17.64 -2.69
N SER A 481 -28.81 17.89 -3.88
CA SER A 481 -28.15 19.18 -4.18
C SER A 481 -29.16 20.34 -4.22
N LEU A 482 -30.37 20.11 -4.72
CA LEU A 482 -31.45 21.10 -4.75
C LEU A 482 -31.98 21.35 -3.33
N GLU A 483 -32.17 20.31 -2.51
CA GLU A 483 -32.57 20.45 -1.10
C GLU A 483 -31.52 21.20 -0.28
N LEU A 484 -30.22 20.88 -0.43
CA LEU A 484 -29.13 21.62 0.21
C LEU A 484 -29.12 23.10 -0.22
N SER A 485 -29.34 23.37 -1.51
CA SER A 485 -29.45 24.76 -2.00
C SER A 485 -30.62 25.50 -1.34
N ARG A 486 -31.78 24.86 -1.23
CA ARG A 486 -32.98 25.41 -0.58
C ARG A 486 -32.76 25.67 0.90
N VAL A 487 -32.25 24.70 1.66
CA VAL A 487 -31.94 24.84 3.08
C VAL A 487 -30.90 25.93 3.32
N SER A 488 -29.92 26.11 2.42
CA SER A 488 -28.97 27.22 2.51
C SER A 488 -29.63 28.60 2.32
N LEU A 489 -30.60 28.72 1.40
CA LEU A 489 -31.35 29.96 1.17
C LEU A 489 -32.31 30.27 2.34
N GLU A 490 -32.91 29.25 2.94
CA GLU A 490 -33.76 29.36 4.14
C GLU A 490 -32.92 29.75 5.38
N ARG A 491 -31.75 29.13 5.58
CA ARG A 491 -30.76 29.58 6.58
C ARG A 491 -30.39 31.05 6.38
N ASP A 492 -30.17 31.48 5.15
CA ASP A 492 -29.72 32.83 4.84
C ASP A 492 -30.85 33.87 4.90
N SER A 493 -32.11 33.50 4.66
CA SER A 493 -33.27 34.37 4.93
C SER A 493 -33.47 34.57 6.43
N LEU A 494 -33.43 33.49 7.23
CA LEU A 494 -33.50 33.54 8.70
C LEU A 494 -32.32 34.30 9.31
N SER A 495 -31.11 34.15 8.78
CA SER A 495 -29.93 34.93 9.23
C SER A 495 -30.10 36.43 8.94
N ARG A 496 -30.66 36.80 7.79
CA ARG A 496 -31.03 38.19 7.47
C ARG A 496 -32.18 38.72 8.33
N GLU A 497 -33.06 37.84 8.83
CA GLU A 497 -34.14 38.18 9.78
C GLU A 497 -33.61 38.43 11.19
N LEU A 498 -32.79 37.51 11.70
CA LEU A 498 -32.11 37.66 12.98
C LEU A 498 -31.28 38.94 13.05
N LEU A 499 -30.56 39.29 11.97
CA LEU A 499 -29.83 40.56 11.89
C LEU A 499 -30.75 41.79 11.82
N ARG A 500 -31.99 41.68 11.31
CA ARG A 500 -32.99 42.76 11.36
C ARG A 500 -33.56 42.92 12.78
N THR A 501 -33.95 41.83 13.44
CA THR A 501 -34.52 41.87 14.80
C THR A 501 -33.48 42.27 15.85
N ILE A 502 -32.22 41.85 15.72
CA ILE A 502 -31.12 42.34 16.56
C ILE A 502 -30.94 43.86 16.41
N ARG A 503 -30.93 44.39 15.17
CA ARG A 503 -30.81 45.85 14.94
C ARG A 503 -31.99 46.63 15.52
N GLN A 504 -33.21 46.13 15.36
CA GLN A 504 -34.41 46.71 15.98
C GLN A 504 -34.33 46.71 17.50
N LYS A 505 -33.90 45.59 18.11
CA LYS A 505 -33.70 45.48 19.56
C LYS A 505 -32.63 46.47 20.06
N VAL A 506 -31.52 46.62 19.34
CA VAL A 506 -30.43 47.57 19.69
C VAL A 506 -30.93 49.01 19.62
N ALA A 507 -31.71 49.39 18.60
CA ALA A 507 -32.33 50.70 18.51
C ALA A 507 -33.29 50.97 19.69
N LEU A 508 -34.18 50.02 20.01
CA LEU A 508 -35.09 50.14 21.14
C LEU A 508 -34.36 50.22 22.50
N THR A 509 -33.21 49.55 22.67
CA THR A 509 -32.40 49.74 23.88
C THR A 509 -31.74 51.12 23.94
N GLN A 510 -31.30 51.68 22.80
CA GLN A 510 -30.73 53.03 22.75
C GLN A 510 -31.79 54.13 23.01
N GLU A 511 -33.01 53.95 22.50
CA GLU A 511 -34.16 54.82 22.81
C GLU A 511 -34.52 54.77 24.31
N LEU A 512 -34.45 53.58 24.91
CA LEU A 512 -34.71 53.37 26.34
C LEU A 512 -33.59 53.94 27.23
N GLU A 513 -32.33 53.82 26.83
CA GLU A 513 -31.18 54.47 27.49
C GLU A 513 -31.30 56.00 27.43
N ALA A 514 -31.60 56.57 26.27
CA ALA A 514 -31.82 58.01 26.11
C ALA A 514 -32.99 58.52 26.98
N TRP A 515 -34.10 57.78 27.05
CA TRP A 515 -35.22 58.10 27.93
C TRP A 515 -34.85 58.03 29.42
N GLN A 516 -33.99 57.09 29.83
CA GLN A 516 -33.49 57.01 31.21
C GLN A 516 -32.61 58.22 31.56
N ASP A 517 -31.77 58.69 30.64
CA ASP A 517 -30.95 59.89 30.85
C ASP A 517 -31.80 61.17 30.93
N ASP A 518 -32.78 61.35 30.03
CA ASP A 518 -33.74 62.45 30.11
C ASP A 518 -34.53 62.42 31.43
N MET A 519 -34.99 61.24 31.87
CA MET A 519 -35.70 61.08 33.13
C MET A 519 -34.80 61.40 34.35
N GLN A 520 -33.53 60.99 34.33
CA GLN A 520 -32.54 61.38 35.35
C GLN A 520 -32.33 62.90 35.38
N VAL A 521 -32.27 63.56 34.22
CA VAL A 521 -32.17 65.02 34.12
C VAL A 521 -33.41 65.70 34.71
N VAL A 522 -34.62 65.23 34.40
CA VAL A 522 -35.89 65.74 34.94
C VAL A 522 -35.96 65.55 36.46
N ILE A 523 -35.66 64.35 36.97
CA ILE A 523 -35.60 64.07 38.42
C ILE A 523 -34.56 64.97 39.10
N GLY A 524 -33.39 65.16 38.49
CA GLY A 524 -32.35 66.06 38.98
C GLY A 524 -32.79 67.52 39.01
N GLN A 525 -33.53 68.00 38.00
CA GLN A 525 -34.13 69.34 37.99
C GLN A 525 -35.21 69.49 39.06
N GLN A 526 -36.07 68.48 39.25
CA GLN A 526 -37.13 68.48 40.24
C GLN A 526 -36.57 68.52 41.67
N LEU A 527 -35.54 67.71 41.97
CA LEU A 527 -34.84 67.70 43.26
C LEU A 527 -34.11 69.01 43.54
N ARG A 528 -33.45 69.61 42.54
CA ARG A 528 -32.85 70.95 42.67
C ARG A 528 -33.93 72.00 42.97
N SER A 529 -35.05 71.97 42.25
CA SER A 529 -36.18 72.89 42.43
C SER A 529 -36.87 72.74 43.79
N GLN A 530 -37.00 71.51 44.30
CA GLN A 530 -37.50 71.25 45.66
C GLN A 530 -36.57 71.84 46.71
N ARG A 531 -35.26 71.54 46.67
CA ARG A 531 -34.27 72.11 47.59
C ARG A 531 -34.24 73.64 47.56
N GLN A 532 -34.40 74.24 46.38
CA GLN A 532 -34.44 75.70 46.21
C GLN A 532 -35.70 76.31 46.82
N LYS A 533 -36.86 75.63 46.69
CA LYS A 533 -38.10 76.00 47.39
C LYS A 533 -37.96 75.85 48.90
N GLU A 534 -37.42 74.74 49.40
CA GLU A 534 -37.16 74.49 50.83
C GLU A 534 -36.26 75.57 51.43
N LEU A 535 -35.16 75.94 50.76
CA LEU A 535 -34.27 77.01 51.18
C LEU A 535 -34.98 78.38 51.22
N SER A 536 -35.81 78.69 50.22
CA SER A 536 -36.60 79.94 50.22
C SER A 536 -37.66 79.97 51.33
N ALA A 537 -38.31 78.84 51.62
CA ALA A 537 -39.31 78.71 52.69
C ALA A 537 -38.65 78.80 54.08
N ALA A 538 -37.49 78.15 54.27
CA ALA A 538 -36.68 78.24 55.49
C ALA A 538 -36.20 79.68 55.76
N GLY A 539 -35.98 80.48 54.71
CA GLY A 539 -35.69 81.92 54.84
C GLY A 539 -36.88 82.80 55.28
N SER A 540 -38.11 82.25 55.35
CA SER A 540 -39.33 83.01 55.67
C SER A 540 -40.04 82.61 56.97
N ALA A 541 -39.56 81.56 57.67
CA ALA A 541 -40.18 81.06 58.89
C ALA A 541 -39.56 81.68 60.17
N PRO A 542 -40.35 82.20 61.12
CA PRO A 542 -39.84 82.79 62.36
C PRO A 542 -39.35 81.73 63.36
N SER A 543 -38.26 82.04 64.06
CA SER A 543 -37.62 81.15 65.03
C SER A 543 -38.50 80.81 66.25
N ARG A 544 -38.52 79.53 66.63
CA ARG A 544 -38.93 79.03 67.95
C ARG A 544 -38.11 77.78 68.35
N PRO A 545 -38.06 77.39 69.63
CA PRO A 545 -36.80 76.92 70.22
C PRO A 545 -36.66 75.40 70.29
N ALA A 546 -35.41 74.94 70.32
CA ALA A 546 -35.08 73.55 70.64
C ALA A 546 -35.33 73.21 72.11
N PRO A 547 -35.63 71.93 72.39
CA PRO A 547 -35.00 71.26 73.52
C PRO A 547 -34.24 69.99 73.11
N ARG A 548 -32.96 69.99 73.50
CA ARG A 548 -32.09 68.86 73.88
C ARG A 548 -32.65 67.43 73.72
N PHE A 549 -31.89 66.59 73.03
CA PHE A 549 -31.78 65.16 73.34
C PHE A 549 -30.37 64.82 73.84
N SER A 550 -30.29 63.88 74.78
CA SER A 550 -29.04 63.41 75.38
C SER A 550 -28.84 61.91 75.18
N LEU A 551 -27.65 61.53 74.72
CA LEU A 551 -26.95 60.25 74.94
C LEU A 551 -27.76 58.94 75.00
N ARG A 552 -27.41 58.01 74.09
CA ARG A 552 -26.91 56.62 74.35
C ARG A 552 -27.48 55.59 73.36
N GLY A 553 -26.63 54.76 72.73
CA GLY A 553 -27.06 53.52 72.06
C GLY A 553 -26.42 53.20 70.71
N ARG A 554 -25.28 52.51 70.71
CA ARG A 554 -24.91 51.49 69.71
C ARG A 554 -25.29 50.11 70.32
N PRO A 555 -25.42 48.99 69.60
CA PRO A 555 -25.31 48.78 68.15
C PRO A 555 -26.50 48.04 67.49
N GLY A 556 -26.52 48.03 66.15
CA GLY A 556 -27.37 47.14 65.34
C GLY A 556 -26.52 46.41 64.30
N HIS A 557 -26.78 45.12 64.09
CA HIS A 557 -26.04 44.24 63.17
C HIS A 557 -26.86 43.99 61.89
N ALA A 558 -26.17 43.85 60.76
CA ALA A 558 -26.60 43.12 59.55
C ALA A 558 -28.09 43.19 59.14
N GLY A 559 -28.46 44.21 58.38
CA GLY A 559 -29.10 43.97 57.07
C GLY A 559 -28.00 43.92 55.99
N GLY A 560 -28.17 43.31 54.83
CA GLY A 560 -29.34 42.63 54.31
C GLY A 560 -29.01 42.20 52.87
N PHE A 561 -29.08 40.91 52.61
CA PHE A 561 -28.96 40.25 51.31
C PHE A 561 -29.54 41.07 50.14
N PHE A 562 -28.73 41.33 49.11
CA PHE A 562 -29.14 41.28 47.68
C PHE A 562 -27.91 41.36 46.75
N SER A 563 -27.03 40.36 46.85
CA SER A 563 -25.97 40.11 45.86
C SER A 563 -26.18 38.75 45.22
N ASN A 564 -26.82 38.71 44.05
CA ASN A 564 -26.70 37.69 42.98
C ASN A 564 -27.93 37.74 42.04
N LEU A 565 -27.84 38.51 40.94
CA LEU A 565 -28.73 38.35 39.79
C LEU A 565 -28.23 39.11 38.54
N PHE A 566 -27.04 38.77 38.01
CA PHE A 566 -26.68 39.03 36.60
C PHE A 566 -25.43 38.24 36.14
N ARG A 567 -25.60 36.93 35.93
CA ARG A 567 -24.81 36.18 34.93
C ARG A 567 -25.57 34.94 34.50
N ARG A 568 -26.16 35.00 33.29
CA ARG A 568 -26.63 33.83 32.55
C ARG A 568 -26.32 34.02 31.07
N THR A 569 -25.17 33.48 30.68
CA THR A 569 -25.02 32.77 29.41
C THR A 569 -25.31 31.31 29.74
#